data_AF-A0A7S2J718-F1
#
_entry.id   AF-A0A7S2J718-F1
#
_cell.length_a   1.000
_cell.length_b   1.000
_cell.length_c   1.000
_cell.angle_alpha   90.00
_cell.angle_beta   90.00
_cell.angle_gamma   90.00
#
_symmetry.space_group_name_H-M   'P 1'
#
loop_
_entity.id
_entity.type
_entity.pdbx_description
1 polymer ?
#
loop_
_entity_poly.entity_id
_entity_poly.type
_entity_poly.pdbx_seq_one_letter_code
_entity_poly.pdbx_strand_id
1 'polypeptide(L)'
;RGPSVLGTKVDEPDAGEEEEEEAAGDDGAPEGEAAGDAGEGGDDGACALEDMDDWGEMYANPLHVRFTQDKIHPFFYRRGPIVNVLPKIRPVMRMGDDELDDGTLEDGEAVVELVPPFSPIHCLRKGEELWSLDNRRLYAMQLAAMELWPQPCRIRLLCRDRLPRHKLKTQYRKFKTTSEGTAVNICARYQQFDTWSWFDRAVEVEWFTLSQRIGSLLLAFEVVPVVGALLFRTGLTGFASRAPLVAGFVLAFCLDLLRQRVPAIERRLAELHVQAIIDGEVSPWSPGWRRVRQAAFRLWGGEEDPNAGPMSPLQVSAAMVVALLLLLPYTLGVARARLRSSLLSIWLGVACVLAVQLGA
;
A
#
# COMPACT_ATOMS: atom_id res chain seq x y z
N ARG A 1 -13.26 53.16 -12.54
CA ARG A 1 -12.26 52.38 -13.31
C ARG A 1 -11.87 51.18 -12.45
N GLY A 2 -12.60 50.08 -12.59
CA GLY A 2 -12.29 48.78 -11.99
C GLY A 2 -12.05 47.76 -13.10
N PRO A 3 -11.22 46.73 -12.90
CA PRO A 3 -10.86 45.81 -13.97
C PRO A 3 -11.98 44.82 -14.25
N SER A 4 -12.24 44.65 -15.56
CA SER A 4 -13.17 43.70 -16.15
C SER A 4 -12.63 42.28 -16.04
N VAL A 5 -13.44 41.37 -15.49
CA VAL A 5 -13.16 39.93 -15.45
C VAL A 5 -13.56 39.33 -16.79
N LEU A 6 -12.58 38.84 -17.54
CA LEU A 6 -12.79 38.08 -18.78
C LEU A 6 -13.23 36.66 -18.40
N GLY A 7 -14.44 36.30 -18.81
CA GLY A 7 -14.97 34.94 -18.71
C GLY A 7 -14.35 34.03 -19.78
N THR A 8 -13.70 32.97 -19.32
CA THR A 8 -13.22 31.88 -20.17
C THR A 8 -14.39 30.93 -20.40
N LYS A 9 -14.84 30.85 -21.66
CA LYS A 9 -15.83 29.89 -22.14
C LYS A 9 -15.13 28.54 -22.25
N VAL A 10 -15.54 27.57 -21.44
CA VAL A 10 -15.08 26.17 -21.54
C VAL A 10 -16.10 25.46 -22.41
N ASP A 11 -15.64 24.98 -23.56
CA ASP A 11 -16.42 24.16 -24.47
C ASP A 11 -16.62 22.76 -23.85
N GLU A 12 -17.88 22.37 -23.69
CA GLU A 12 -18.29 21.01 -23.31
C GLU A 12 -18.07 20.07 -24.50
N PRO A 13 -17.45 18.89 -24.32
CA PRO A 13 -17.47 17.85 -25.34
C PRO A 13 -18.82 17.11 -25.32
N ASP A 14 -19.41 17.09 -26.52
CA ASP A 14 -20.57 16.34 -26.98
C ASP A 14 -20.45 14.85 -26.59
N ALA A 15 -21.27 14.42 -25.64
CA ALA A 15 -21.37 13.03 -25.22
C ALA A 15 -22.36 12.32 -26.14
N GLY A 16 -21.82 11.51 -27.06
CA GLY A 16 -22.60 10.58 -27.86
C GLY A 16 -23.31 9.57 -26.97
N GLU A 17 -24.64 9.59 -27.03
CA GLU A 17 -25.53 8.61 -26.44
C GLU A 17 -25.39 7.28 -27.21
N GLU A 18 -24.63 6.34 -26.67
CA GLU A 18 -24.75 4.92 -27.02
C GLU A 18 -25.75 4.29 -26.05
N GLU A 19 -26.98 4.07 -26.53
CA GLU A 19 -28.02 3.29 -25.86
C GLU A 19 -27.60 1.80 -25.85
N GLU A 20 -26.92 1.36 -24.79
CA GLU A 20 -26.84 -0.06 -24.45
C GLU A 20 -28.10 -0.47 -23.67
N GLU A 21 -29.04 -1.13 -24.35
CA GLU A 21 -30.09 -1.94 -23.74
C GLU A 21 -29.46 -3.13 -22.98
N GLU A 22 -29.02 -2.92 -21.74
CA GLU A 22 -28.80 -4.02 -20.80
C GLU A 22 -30.05 -4.22 -19.93
N ALA A 23 -30.72 -5.34 -20.21
CA ALA A 23 -31.88 -5.85 -19.51
C ALA A 23 -31.72 -5.82 -17.97
N ALA A 24 -32.49 -4.95 -17.34
CA ALA A 24 -32.74 -4.97 -15.92
C ALA A 24 -33.49 -6.25 -15.55
N GLY A 25 -32.77 -7.22 -14.98
CA GLY A 25 -33.36 -8.35 -14.25
C GLY A 25 -33.77 -7.90 -12.85
N ASP A 26 -34.90 -7.20 -12.77
CA ASP A 26 -35.66 -6.97 -11.53
C ASP A 26 -36.79 -8.02 -11.41
N ASP A 27 -37.32 -8.12 -10.20
CA ASP A 27 -38.58 -8.78 -9.83
C ASP A 27 -38.51 -10.27 -9.50
N GLY A 28 -38.21 -10.49 -8.21
CA GLY A 28 -38.85 -11.57 -7.48
C GLY A 28 -40.37 -11.39 -7.47
N ALA A 29 -41.09 -12.37 -8.01
CA ALA A 29 -42.50 -12.57 -7.78
C ALA A 29 -42.71 -13.77 -6.82
N PRO A 30 -43.59 -13.65 -5.81
CA PRO A 30 -44.00 -14.78 -4.98
C PRO A 30 -45.17 -15.55 -5.62
N GLU A 31 -45.21 -16.84 -5.30
CA GLU A 31 -46.38 -17.70 -5.19
C GLU A 31 -47.26 -17.93 -6.44
N GLY A 32 -47.06 -19.10 -7.05
CA GLY A 32 -48.08 -19.80 -7.83
C GLY A 32 -48.18 -21.23 -7.33
N GLU A 33 -49.18 -21.50 -6.47
CA GLU A 33 -49.67 -22.84 -6.18
C GLU A 33 -50.29 -23.43 -7.45
N ALA A 34 -49.74 -24.55 -7.95
CA ALA A 34 -50.45 -25.41 -8.89
C ALA A 34 -49.96 -26.86 -8.76
N ALA A 35 -50.81 -27.64 -8.09
CA ALA A 35 -51.13 -29.05 -8.25
C ALA A 35 -50.25 -29.92 -9.17
N GLY A 36 -49.70 -30.98 -8.56
CA GLY A 36 -49.97 -32.35 -8.96
C GLY A 36 -49.11 -32.94 -10.08
N ASP A 37 -48.12 -33.74 -9.70
CA ASP A 37 -47.92 -35.04 -10.35
C ASP A 37 -47.31 -36.05 -9.37
N ALA A 38 -47.99 -37.18 -9.22
CA ALA A 38 -47.63 -38.27 -8.33
C ALA A 38 -46.78 -39.28 -9.12
N GLY A 39 -45.46 -39.10 -9.07
CA GLY A 39 -44.48 -40.07 -9.56
C GLY A 39 -43.86 -40.85 -8.41
N GLU A 40 -44.41 -42.04 -8.14
CA GLU A 40 -43.79 -43.07 -7.30
C GLU A 40 -42.52 -43.64 -7.98
N GLY A 41 -41.48 -43.89 -7.18
CA GLY A 41 -40.53 -44.99 -7.42
C GLY A 41 -39.08 -44.59 -7.68
N GLY A 42 -38.25 -44.70 -6.64
CA GLY A 42 -36.79 -44.60 -6.75
C GLY A 42 -36.11 -44.43 -5.40
N ASP A 43 -36.12 -45.48 -4.59
CA ASP A 43 -35.40 -45.60 -3.33
C ASP A 43 -33.88 -45.66 -3.56
N ASP A 44 -33.24 -44.50 -3.68
CA ASP A 44 -31.77 -44.32 -3.69
C ASP A 44 -31.30 -43.55 -2.42
N GLY A 45 -32.03 -43.73 -1.31
CA GLY A 45 -31.96 -42.94 -0.09
C GLY A 45 -30.78 -43.24 0.85
N ALA A 46 -29.53 -43.32 0.37
CA ALA A 46 -28.41 -43.66 1.25
C ALA A 46 -27.04 -42.99 0.99
N CYS A 47 -26.92 -41.97 0.13
CA CYS A 47 -25.58 -41.39 -0.19
C CYS A 47 -25.41 -39.87 0.03
N ALA A 48 -26.37 -39.15 0.63
CA ALA A 48 -26.36 -37.67 0.63
C ALA A 48 -26.06 -37.00 1.99
N LEU A 49 -25.80 -37.76 3.06
CA LEU A 49 -25.60 -37.20 4.41
C LEU A 49 -24.13 -37.01 4.81
N GLU A 50 -23.16 -37.45 4.00
CA GLU A 50 -21.72 -37.38 4.35
C GLU A 50 -21.00 -36.14 3.82
N ASP A 51 -21.66 -35.27 3.06
CA ASP A 51 -21.06 -34.01 2.58
C ASP A 51 -21.28 -32.87 3.61
N MET A 52 -21.25 -33.20 4.91
CA MET A 52 -21.36 -32.23 6.01
C MET A 52 -20.14 -31.31 6.00
N ASP A 53 -20.31 -30.14 5.38
CA ASP A 53 -19.75 -28.83 5.75
C ASP A 53 -18.35 -28.77 6.41
N ASP A 54 -17.38 -29.55 5.94
CA ASP A 54 -15.97 -29.42 6.36
C ASP A 54 -15.36 -28.14 5.77
N TRP A 55 -15.63 -27.02 6.43
CA TRP A 55 -14.89 -25.78 6.27
C TRP A 55 -13.72 -25.80 7.24
N GLY A 56 -12.50 -25.84 6.72
CA GLY A 56 -11.30 -25.75 7.54
C GLY A 56 -11.09 -24.32 8.04
N GLU A 57 -10.87 -24.15 9.34
CA GLU A 57 -10.41 -22.86 9.87
C GLU A 57 -8.94 -22.64 9.46
N MET A 58 -8.63 -21.46 8.94
CA MET A 58 -7.26 -21.05 8.65
C MET A 58 -7.07 -19.56 8.91
N TYR A 59 -5.82 -19.13 9.03
CA TYR A 59 -5.46 -17.71 9.07
C TYR A 59 -4.77 -17.32 7.77
N ALA A 60 -5.09 -16.13 7.26
CA ALA A 60 -4.38 -15.56 6.11
C ALA A 60 -4.32 -14.04 6.20
N ASN A 61 -3.40 -13.43 5.46
CA ASN A 61 -3.38 -12.00 5.27
C ASN A 61 -4.60 -11.57 4.43
N PRO A 62 -5.47 -10.65 4.91
CA PRO A 62 -6.64 -10.20 4.15
C PRO A 62 -6.29 -9.57 2.80
N LEU A 63 -5.09 -9.01 2.64
CA LEU A 63 -4.62 -8.43 1.37
C LEU A 63 -4.31 -9.49 0.31
N HIS A 64 -4.03 -10.74 0.71
CA HIS A 64 -3.77 -11.85 -0.22
C HIS A 64 -5.05 -12.56 -0.68
N VAL A 65 -6.20 -12.25 -0.06
CA VAL A 65 -7.47 -12.86 -0.44
C VAL A 65 -8.08 -12.08 -1.61
N ARG A 66 -8.44 -12.79 -2.68
CA ARG A 66 -9.06 -12.26 -3.90
C ARG A 66 -10.57 -12.07 -3.72
N PHE A 67 -11.11 -11.03 -4.34
CA PHE A 67 -12.54 -10.87 -4.54
C PHE A 67 -13.04 -11.88 -5.57
N THR A 68 -14.22 -12.45 -5.36
CA THR A 68 -14.87 -13.26 -6.40
C THR A 68 -15.69 -12.45 -7.39
N GLN A 69 -16.09 -11.22 -7.05
CA GLN A 69 -17.00 -10.38 -7.85
C GLN A 69 -16.35 -9.04 -8.18
N ASP A 70 -16.58 -8.53 -9.39
CA ASP A 70 -16.15 -7.18 -9.81
C ASP A 70 -16.87 -6.03 -9.12
N LYS A 71 -18.08 -6.25 -8.59
CA LYS A 71 -18.92 -5.21 -8.00
C LYS A 71 -19.40 -5.62 -6.61
N ILE A 72 -19.29 -4.72 -5.65
CA ILE A 72 -19.86 -4.89 -4.30
C ILE A 72 -20.73 -3.69 -3.91
N HIS A 73 -21.74 -3.97 -3.07
CA HIS A 73 -22.57 -2.93 -2.49
C HIS A 73 -21.90 -2.31 -1.26
N PRO A 74 -21.88 -0.97 -1.10
CA PRO A 74 -21.20 -0.27 0.02
C PRO A 74 -21.83 -0.47 1.40
N PHE A 75 -22.85 -1.32 1.51
CA PHE A 75 -23.62 -1.54 2.72
C PHE A 75 -23.68 -3.03 3.07
N PHE A 76 -23.57 -3.34 4.36
CA PHE A 76 -23.96 -4.62 4.91
C PHE A 76 -25.48 -4.70 5.04
N TYR A 77 -26.04 -5.87 4.77
CA TYR A 77 -27.47 -6.12 4.97
C TYR A 77 -27.84 -5.84 6.44
N ARG A 78 -28.80 -4.94 6.65
CA ARG A 78 -29.30 -4.47 7.98
C ARG A 78 -28.30 -3.74 8.89
N ARG A 79 -27.01 -3.70 8.58
CA ARG A 79 -25.98 -3.06 9.42
C ARG A 79 -25.51 -1.69 8.92
N GLY A 80 -26.00 -1.26 7.76
CA GLY A 80 -25.65 0.05 7.19
C GLY A 80 -24.32 0.04 6.42
N PRO A 81 -23.70 1.21 6.23
CA PRO A 81 -22.44 1.36 5.50
C PRO A 81 -21.34 0.46 6.04
N ILE A 82 -20.50 -0.08 5.15
CA ILE A 82 -19.37 -0.95 5.53
C ILE A 82 -18.38 -0.20 6.44
N VAL A 83 -18.13 1.08 6.16
CA VAL A 83 -17.23 1.94 6.95
C VAL A 83 -17.62 2.05 8.44
N ASN A 84 -18.92 1.90 8.78
CA ASN A 84 -19.39 1.95 10.17
C ASN A 84 -18.97 0.71 10.99
N VAL A 85 -18.41 -0.32 10.32
CA VAL A 85 -17.91 -1.54 10.96
C VAL A 85 -16.42 -1.44 11.27
N LEU A 86 -15.65 -0.58 10.58
CA LEU A 86 -14.19 -0.49 10.76
C LEU A 86 -13.79 -0.23 12.22
N PRO A 87 -14.39 0.73 12.95
CA PRO A 87 -14.02 0.99 14.35
C PRO A 87 -14.36 -0.16 15.30
N LYS A 88 -15.12 -1.16 14.83
CA LYS A 88 -15.53 -2.34 15.61
C LYS A 88 -14.62 -3.54 15.35
N ILE A 89 -13.74 -3.48 14.36
CA ILE A 89 -12.73 -4.51 14.09
C ILE A 89 -11.60 -4.28 15.09
N ARG A 90 -11.33 -5.27 15.95
CA ARG A 90 -10.33 -5.14 17.02
C ARG A 90 -8.99 -5.69 16.55
N PRO A 91 -7.91 -4.89 16.56
CA PRO A 91 -6.57 -5.41 16.37
C PRO A 91 -6.09 -6.09 17.67
N VAL A 92 -5.65 -7.34 17.55
CA VAL A 92 -5.09 -8.12 18.67
C VAL A 92 -3.67 -8.50 18.30
N MET A 93 -2.68 -7.98 19.03
CA MET A 93 -1.29 -8.39 18.84
C MET A 93 -1.10 -9.82 19.34
N ARG A 94 -0.57 -10.69 18.47
CA ARG A 94 -0.19 -12.07 18.80
C ARG A 94 1.32 -12.19 18.66
N MET A 95 1.99 -12.65 19.70
CA MET A 95 3.40 -13.05 19.59
C MET A 95 3.46 -14.49 19.08
N GLY A 96 4.48 -14.83 18.31
CA GLY A 96 4.63 -16.09 17.57
C GLY A 96 4.75 -17.36 18.42
N ASP A 97 4.54 -17.29 19.74
CA ASP A 97 4.68 -18.42 20.66
C ASP A 97 3.44 -19.32 20.72
N ASP A 98 2.32 -18.90 20.11
CA ASP A 98 1.12 -19.73 19.97
C ASP A 98 1.39 -20.80 18.87
N GLU A 99 1.93 -21.96 19.28
CA GLU A 99 2.24 -23.20 18.53
C GLU A 99 1.27 -23.51 17.37
N LEU A 100 1.42 -22.85 16.22
CA LEU A 100 0.76 -23.21 14.97
C LEU A 100 1.76 -23.97 14.09
N ASP A 101 1.46 -25.25 13.91
CA ASP A 101 2.21 -26.35 13.27
C ASP A 101 2.57 -26.16 11.76
N ASP A 102 2.61 -24.92 11.26
CA ASP A 102 2.84 -24.63 9.82
C ASP A 102 4.17 -23.91 9.54
N GLY A 103 5.20 -24.22 10.35
CA GLY A 103 6.62 -24.29 9.98
C GLY A 103 7.34 -23.21 9.16
N THR A 104 6.75 -22.03 8.90
CA THR A 104 7.28 -21.10 7.88
C THR A 104 7.45 -19.65 8.32
N LEU A 105 7.06 -19.27 9.55
CA LEU A 105 7.34 -17.94 10.05
C LEU A 105 8.64 -17.95 10.86
N GLU A 106 9.68 -17.34 10.29
CA GLU A 106 10.95 -17.10 10.99
C GLU A 106 10.69 -16.34 12.30
N ASP A 107 11.37 -16.78 13.37
CA ASP A 107 11.13 -16.40 14.76
C ASP A 107 10.86 -14.89 14.98
N GLY A 108 9.66 -14.56 15.46
CA GLY A 108 9.41 -13.37 16.26
C GLY A 108 8.77 -12.16 15.56
N GLU A 109 8.27 -12.27 14.33
CA GLU A 109 7.51 -11.15 13.74
C GLU A 109 6.12 -11.00 14.40
N ALA A 110 5.85 -9.81 14.95
CA ALA A 110 4.59 -9.51 15.61
C ALA A 110 3.47 -9.29 14.57
N VAL A 111 2.63 -10.32 14.38
CA VAL A 111 1.48 -10.26 13.46
C VAL A 111 0.23 -9.80 14.21
N VAL A 112 -0.53 -8.88 13.61
CA VAL A 112 -1.79 -8.39 14.18
C VAL A 112 -2.96 -9.25 13.69
N GLU A 113 -3.67 -9.88 14.61
CA GLU A 113 -4.93 -10.56 14.31
C GLU A 113 -6.08 -9.53 14.30
N LEU A 114 -6.76 -9.38 13.16
CA LEU A 114 -7.94 -8.51 13.05
C LEU A 114 -9.20 -9.31 13.38
N VAL A 115 -9.86 -8.99 14.49
CA VAL A 115 -11.06 -9.70 14.99
C VAL A 115 -12.32 -8.90 14.64
N PRO A 116 -13.10 -9.31 13.63
CA PRO A 116 -14.29 -8.56 13.21
C PRO A 116 -15.54 -8.85 14.07
N PRO A 117 -16.55 -7.95 14.04
CA PRO A 117 -17.85 -8.16 14.70
C PRO A 117 -18.83 -8.99 13.83
N PHE A 118 -18.31 -9.81 12.91
CA PHE A 118 -19.08 -10.68 12.02
C PHE A 118 -18.43 -12.07 11.95
N SER A 119 -19.18 -13.07 11.51
CA SER A 119 -18.68 -14.44 11.36
C SER A 119 -17.49 -14.49 10.37
N PRO A 120 -16.58 -15.46 10.51
CA PRO A 120 -15.47 -15.66 9.58
C PRO A 120 -15.89 -15.63 8.10
N ILE A 121 -14.95 -15.22 7.25
CA ILE A 121 -15.14 -15.13 5.80
C ILE A 121 -14.98 -16.52 5.20
N HIS A 122 -15.93 -16.93 4.36
CA HIS A 122 -15.81 -18.16 3.58
C HIS A 122 -14.94 -17.92 2.36
N CYS A 123 -13.93 -18.76 2.16
CA CYS A 123 -13.01 -18.72 1.05
C CYS A 123 -12.96 -20.05 0.30
N LEU A 124 -12.89 -19.99 -1.03
CA LEU A 124 -12.55 -21.11 -1.89
C LEU A 124 -11.04 -21.07 -2.19
N ARG A 125 -10.32 -22.15 -1.93
CA ARG A 125 -8.93 -22.29 -2.37
C ARG A 125 -8.89 -22.75 -3.82
N LYS A 126 -8.16 -22.03 -4.68
CA LYS A 126 -7.96 -22.37 -6.09
C LYS A 126 -6.47 -22.29 -6.42
N GLY A 127 -5.78 -23.42 -6.36
CA GLY A 127 -4.32 -23.45 -6.42
C GLY A 127 -3.73 -22.83 -5.14
N GLU A 128 -2.85 -21.85 -5.30
CA GLU A 128 -2.23 -21.10 -4.19
C GLU A 128 -3.08 -19.91 -3.73
N GLU A 129 -4.11 -19.53 -4.51
CA GLU A 129 -4.91 -18.35 -4.22
C GLU A 129 -6.16 -18.66 -3.38
N LEU A 130 -6.51 -17.70 -2.52
CA LEU A 130 -7.74 -17.73 -1.72
C LEU A 130 -8.76 -16.75 -2.30
N TRP A 131 -9.96 -17.25 -2.62
CA TRP A 131 -11.03 -16.47 -3.23
C TRP A 131 -12.21 -16.32 -2.26
N SER A 132 -12.53 -15.09 -1.85
CA SER A 132 -13.59 -14.80 -0.88
C SER A 132 -14.98 -14.97 -1.49
N LEU A 133 -15.85 -15.72 -0.81
CA LEU A 133 -17.29 -15.81 -1.11
C LEU A 133 -18.11 -14.70 -0.44
N ASP A 134 -17.50 -13.96 0.50
CA ASP A 134 -18.11 -12.87 1.28
C ASP A 134 -17.43 -11.51 0.98
N ASN A 135 -17.40 -11.07 -0.28
CA ASN A 135 -16.62 -9.90 -0.75
C ASN A 135 -16.79 -8.61 0.06
N ARG A 136 -18.00 -8.32 0.58
CA ARG A 136 -18.22 -7.14 1.44
C ARG A 136 -17.48 -7.23 2.78
N ARG A 137 -17.37 -8.43 3.35
CA ARG A 137 -16.62 -8.66 4.58
C ARG A 137 -15.12 -8.57 4.30
N LEU A 138 -14.67 -9.15 3.20
CA LEU A 138 -13.28 -9.02 2.76
C LEU A 138 -12.88 -7.55 2.58
N TYR A 139 -13.70 -6.77 1.87
CA TYR A 139 -13.47 -5.34 1.69
C TYR A 139 -13.32 -4.60 3.02
N ALA A 140 -14.19 -4.89 4.01
CA ALA A 140 -14.05 -4.32 5.36
C ALA A 140 -12.74 -4.73 6.06
N MET A 141 -12.30 -5.98 5.91
CA MET A 141 -11.05 -6.46 6.48
C MET A 141 -9.82 -5.87 5.79
N GLN A 142 -9.86 -5.69 4.46
CA GLN A 142 -8.79 -5.04 3.73
C GLN A 142 -8.67 -3.56 4.10
N LEU A 143 -9.80 -2.84 4.24
CA LEU A 143 -9.80 -1.46 4.75
C LEU A 143 -9.14 -1.37 6.14
N ALA A 144 -9.53 -2.24 7.07
CA ALA A 144 -8.94 -2.26 8.41
C ALA A 144 -7.45 -2.64 8.40
N ALA A 145 -7.04 -3.56 7.53
CA ALA A 145 -5.62 -3.90 7.35
C ALA A 145 -4.83 -2.71 6.77
N MET A 146 -5.43 -1.94 5.85
CA MET A 146 -4.81 -0.75 5.29
C MET A 146 -4.66 0.40 6.31
N GLU A 147 -5.50 0.46 7.35
CA GLU A 147 -5.31 1.39 8.48
C GLU A 147 -4.07 1.04 9.33
N LEU A 148 -3.62 -0.21 9.28
CA LEU A 148 -2.44 -0.69 10.00
C LEU A 148 -1.24 -0.89 9.08
N TRP A 149 -1.35 -0.57 7.78
CA TRP A 149 -0.25 -0.71 6.83
C TRP A 149 0.98 0.10 7.29
N PRO A 150 2.22 -0.44 7.22
CA PRO A 150 2.64 -1.70 6.58
C PRO A 150 2.68 -2.92 7.52
N GLN A 151 2.01 -2.88 8.67
CA GLN A 151 2.07 -3.96 9.64
C GLN A 151 1.38 -5.23 9.11
N PRO A 152 2.03 -6.41 9.20
CA PRO A 152 1.41 -7.66 8.78
C PRO A 152 0.17 -7.96 9.63
N CYS A 153 -0.94 -8.18 8.93
CA CYS A 153 -2.22 -8.50 9.52
C CYS A 153 -2.66 -9.91 9.11
N ARG A 154 -3.37 -10.61 10.00
CA ARG A 154 -4.02 -11.88 9.70
C ARG A 154 -5.49 -11.86 10.11
N ILE A 155 -6.30 -12.62 9.38
CA ILE A 155 -7.73 -12.81 9.66
C ILE A 155 -8.06 -14.29 9.70
N ARG A 156 -9.04 -14.64 10.54
CA ARG A 156 -9.59 -16.00 10.57
C ARG A 156 -10.57 -16.21 9.42
N LEU A 157 -10.36 -17.27 8.67
CA LEU A 157 -11.11 -17.67 7.47
C LEU A 157 -11.67 -19.08 7.64
N LEU A 158 -12.76 -19.34 6.91
CA LEU A 158 -13.29 -20.68 6.68
C LEU A 158 -12.99 -21.06 5.24
N CYS A 159 -12.09 -22.02 5.03
CA CYS A 159 -11.60 -22.38 3.71
C CYS A 159 -12.07 -23.78 3.30
N ARG A 160 -12.32 -23.95 2.00
CA ARG A 160 -12.57 -25.25 1.38
C ARG A 160 -11.92 -25.28 0.00
N ASP A 161 -11.43 -26.45 -0.44
CA ASP A 161 -10.79 -26.59 -1.75
C ASP A 161 -11.79 -26.73 -2.89
N ARG A 162 -13.00 -27.22 -2.59
CA ARG A 162 -14.05 -27.48 -3.59
C ARG A 162 -15.40 -27.06 -3.06
N LEU A 163 -16.18 -26.38 -3.90
CA LEU A 163 -17.56 -26.03 -3.59
C LEU A 163 -18.45 -27.29 -3.57
N PRO A 164 -19.44 -27.38 -2.67
CA PRO A 164 -20.44 -28.44 -2.71
C PRO A 164 -21.14 -28.49 -4.08
N ARG A 165 -21.41 -29.70 -4.60
CA ARG A 165 -21.98 -29.90 -5.94
C ARG A 165 -23.27 -29.09 -6.15
N HIS A 166 -24.13 -29.02 -5.13
CA HIS A 166 -25.39 -28.29 -5.18
C HIS A 166 -25.23 -26.75 -5.26
N LYS A 167 -24.12 -26.20 -4.74
CA LYS A 167 -23.80 -24.77 -4.76
C LYS A 167 -22.84 -24.37 -5.88
N LEU A 168 -22.26 -25.34 -6.58
CA LEU A 168 -21.25 -25.11 -7.62
C LEU A 168 -21.77 -24.14 -8.69
N LYS A 169 -22.94 -24.40 -9.27
CA LYS A 169 -23.49 -23.58 -10.37
C LYS A 169 -23.75 -22.13 -9.96
N THR A 170 -24.27 -21.91 -8.75
CA THR A 170 -24.65 -20.57 -8.28
C THR A 170 -23.44 -19.76 -7.82
N GLN A 171 -22.48 -20.39 -7.15
CA GLN A 171 -21.27 -19.72 -6.69
C GLN A 171 -20.28 -19.49 -7.84
N TYR A 172 -20.15 -20.43 -8.79
CA TYR A 172 -19.24 -20.27 -9.94
C TYR A 172 -19.64 -19.09 -10.83
N ARG A 173 -20.95 -18.80 -10.94
CA ARG A 173 -21.45 -17.59 -11.63
C ARG A 173 -20.98 -16.29 -11.00
N LYS A 174 -20.56 -16.31 -9.73
CA LYS A 174 -20.02 -15.13 -9.05
C LYS A 174 -18.60 -14.82 -9.46
N PHE A 175 -17.81 -15.81 -9.91
CA PHE A 175 -16.42 -15.66 -10.39
C PHE A 175 -16.37 -14.94 -11.73
N LYS A 176 -16.79 -13.68 -11.70
CA LYS A 176 -16.69 -12.72 -12.78
C LYS A 176 -15.85 -11.60 -12.23
N THR A 177 -14.55 -11.70 -12.47
CA THR A 177 -13.58 -10.67 -12.14
C THR A 177 -12.74 -10.30 -13.35
N THR A 178 -12.63 -9.02 -13.68
CA THR A 178 -11.71 -8.54 -14.73
C THR A 178 -10.29 -8.34 -14.21
N SER A 179 -10.15 -8.12 -12.90
CA SER A 179 -8.90 -7.79 -12.21
C SER A 179 -8.24 -8.98 -11.51
N GLU A 180 -8.64 -10.22 -11.85
CA GLU A 180 -8.26 -11.43 -11.10
C GLU A 180 -8.59 -11.33 -9.58
N GLY A 181 -9.60 -10.52 -9.24
CA GLY A 181 -10.03 -10.32 -7.86
C GLY A 181 -9.08 -9.46 -7.02
N THR A 182 -8.14 -8.74 -7.63
CA THR A 182 -7.27 -7.76 -6.94
C THR A 182 -7.99 -6.45 -6.62
N ALA A 183 -8.94 -6.06 -7.47
CA ALA A 183 -9.70 -4.82 -7.36
C ALA A 183 -11.20 -5.07 -7.44
N VAL A 184 -11.99 -4.20 -6.82
CA VAL A 184 -13.45 -4.28 -6.79
C VAL A 184 -14.09 -2.90 -6.93
N ASN A 185 -15.15 -2.81 -7.72
CA ASN A 185 -15.94 -1.59 -7.89
C ASN A 185 -17.02 -1.51 -6.82
N ILE A 186 -17.10 -0.36 -6.15
CA ILE A 186 -18.09 -0.09 -5.11
C ILE A 186 -19.27 0.62 -5.77
N CYS A 187 -20.39 -0.10 -5.91
CA CYS A 187 -21.54 0.36 -6.66
C CYS A 187 -22.83 0.21 -5.85
N ALA A 188 -23.74 1.18 -5.95
CA ALA A 188 -25.12 1.03 -5.48
C ALA A 188 -26.10 1.44 -6.58
N ARG A 189 -27.06 0.55 -6.89
CA ARG A 189 -28.01 0.68 -7.99
C ARG A 189 -27.29 0.83 -9.34
N TYR A 190 -26.96 2.06 -9.74
CA TYR A 190 -26.29 2.41 -11.00
C TYR A 190 -25.15 3.41 -10.84
N GLN A 191 -24.85 3.84 -9.61
CA GLN A 191 -23.78 4.78 -9.35
C GLN A 191 -22.54 4.01 -8.89
N GLN A 192 -21.44 4.16 -9.64
CA GLN A 192 -20.11 3.78 -9.19
C GLN A 192 -19.58 4.90 -8.28
N PHE A 193 -19.25 4.55 -7.04
CA PHE A 193 -18.71 5.50 -6.07
C PHE A 193 -17.19 5.52 -6.14
N ASP A 194 -16.59 4.34 -6.22
CA ASP A 194 -15.15 4.17 -6.09
C ASP A 194 -14.71 2.81 -6.67
N THR A 195 -13.42 2.69 -6.98
CA THR A 195 -12.76 1.44 -7.35
C THR A 195 -11.69 1.16 -6.32
N TRP A 196 -11.90 0.11 -5.53
CA TRP A 196 -10.97 -0.28 -4.50
C TRP A 196 -9.94 -1.27 -5.03
N SER A 197 -8.66 -0.91 -4.89
CA SER A 197 -7.51 -1.79 -5.07
C SER A 197 -6.61 -1.55 -3.87
N TRP A 198 -6.45 -2.57 -3.01
CA TRP A 198 -5.63 -2.41 -1.81
C TRP A 198 -4.16 -2.15 -2.17
N PHE A 199 -3.68 -2.68 -3.30
CA PHE A 199 -2.32 -2.48 -3.76
C PHE A 199 -2.09 -1.03 -4.18
N ASP A 200 -2.98 -0.47 -5.02
CA ASP A 200 -2.89 0.94 -5.40
C ASP A 200 -2.98 1.85 -4.18
N ARG A 201 -3.85 1.50 -3.21
CA ARG A 201 -3.96 2.25 -1.97
C ARG A 201 -2.68 2.19 -1.13
N ALA A 202 -2.03 1.03 -1.03
CA ALA A 202 -0.74 0.90 -0.36
C ALA A 202 0.34 1.73 -1.07
N VAL A 203 0.36 1.71 -2.40
CA VAL A 203 1.29 2.52 -3.22
C VAL A 203 1.08 4.01 -2.96
N GLU A 204 -0.16 4.49 -2.85
CA GLU A 204 -0.45 5.89 -2.52
C GLU A 204 0.08 6.29 -1.14
N VAL A 205 -0.12 5.45 -0.11
CA VAL A 205 0.36 5.69 1.25
C VAL A 205 1.90 5.72 1.30
N GLU A 206 2.55 4.75 0.67
CA GLU A 206 4.01 4.67 0.61
C GLU A 206 4.60 5.78 -0.25
N TRP A 207 3.94 6.14 -1.36
CA TRP A 207 4.38 7.23 -2.22
C TRP A 207 4.35 8.56 -1.45
N PHE A 208 3.27 8.87 -0.74
CA PHE A 208 3.20 10.08 0.08
C PHE A 208 4.35 10.14 1.11
N THR A 209 4.57 9.03 1.81
CA THR A 209 5.64 8.91 2.82
C THR A 209 7.04 9.06 2.19
N LEU A 210 7.27 8.43 1.05
CA LEU A 210 8.53 8.53 0.30
C LEU A 210 8.76 9.96 -0.20
N SER A 211 7.73 10.59 -0.76
CA SER A 211 7.79 11.96 -1.30
C SER A 211 8.10 12.97 -0.19
N GLN A 212 7.51 12.81 1.00
CA GLN A 212 7.83 13.66 2.15
C GLN A 212 9.31 13.51 2.58
N ARG A 213 9.83 12.28 2.57
CA ARG A 213 11.24 11.98 2.93
C ARG A 213 12.21 12.55 1.90
N ILE A 214 11.97 12.29 0.61
CA ILE A 214 12.79 12.83 -0.49
C ILE A 214 12.70 14.35 -0.51
N GLY A 215 11.51 14.92 -0.36
CA GLY A 215 11.30 16.37 -0.28
C GLY A 215 12.10 17.02 0.85
N SER A 216 12.14 16.37 2.04
CA SER A 216 12.94 16.85 3.17
C SER A 216 14.44 16.81 2.88
N LEU A 217 14.92 15.74 2.22
CA LEU A 217 16.31 15.65 1.78
C LEU A 217 16.63 16.73 0.75
N LEU A 218 15.82 16.87 -0.29
CA LEU A 218 16.00 17.88 -1.33
C LEU A 218 16.02 19.30 -0.75
N LEU A 219 15.13 19.60 0.20
CA LEU A 219 15.10 20.88 0.91
C LEU A 219 16.40 21.13 1.68
N ALA A 220 16.92 20.13 2.39
CA ALA A 220 18.20 20.26 3.08
C ALA A 220 19.34 20.57 2.09
N PHE A 221 19.34 19.93 0.93
CA PHE A 221 20.32 20.17 -0.13
C PHE A 221 20.11 21.47 -0.90
N GLU A 222 18.91 22.04 -0.92
CA GLU A 222 18.63 23.35 -1.52
C GLU A 222 19.17 24.50 -0.65
N VAL A 223 19.09 24.35 0.68
CA VAL A 223 19.60 25.34 1.64
C VAL A 223 21.14 25.40 1.65
N VAL A 224 21.81 24.26 1.44
CA VAL A 224 23.28 24.16 1.51
C VAL A 224 24.00 25.09 0.52
N PRO A 225 23.65 25.14 -0.79
CA PRO A 225 24.22 26.09 -1.74
C PRO A 225 23.98 27.55 -1.36
N VAL A 226 22.80 27.88 -0.82
CA VAL A 226 22.45 29.25 -0.40
C VAL A 226 23.33 29.68 0.78
N VAL A 227 23.44 28.83 1.81
CA VAL A 227 24.32 29.06 2.95
C VAL A 227 25.78 29.14 2.49
N GLY A 228 26.21 28.25 1.60
CA GLY A 228 27.55 28.27 1.01
C GLY A 228 27.85 29.57 0.26
N ALA A 229 26.89 30.08 -0.52
CA ALA A 229 27.01 31.35 -1.23
C ALA A 229 27.06 32.56 -0.28
N LEU A 230 26.29 32.55 0.80
CA LEU A 230 26.33 33.58 1.85
C LEU A 230 27.68 33.56 2.58
N LEU A 231 28.14 32.38 3.01
CA LEU A 231 29.45 32.22 3.64
C LEU A 231 30.57 32.68 2.70
N PHE A 232 30.50 32.35 1.41
CA PHE A 232 31.45 32.84 0.40
C PHE A 232 31.43 34.37 0.30
N ARG A 233 30.24 34.99 0.26
CA ARG A 233 30.09 36.45 0.19
C ARG A 233 30.67 37.16 1.41
N THR A 234 30.55 36.58 2.59
CA THR A 234 31.11 37.15 3.83
C THR A 234 32.64 37.03 3.92
N GLY A 235 33.30 36.33 2.98
CA GLY A 235 34.75 36.10 3.00
C GLY A 235 35.21 35.07 4.04
N LEU A 236 34.29 34.54 4.86
CA LEU A 236 34.60 33.55 5.90
C LEU A 236 35.17 32.24 5.34
N THR A 237 34.86 31.89 4.09
CA THR A 237 35.33 30.64 3.49
C THR A 237 36.74 30.74 2.90
N GLY A 238 37.30 31.95 2.73
CA GLY A 238 38.65 32.15 2.18
C GLY A 238 38.85 31.65 0.74
N PHE A 239 37.78 31.39 -0.02
CA PHE A 239 37.88 30.87 -1.38
C PHE A 239 38.27 31.98 -2.36
N ALA A 240 39.38 31.78 -3.09
CA ALA A 240 39.85 32.72 -4.11
C ALA A 240 39.04 32.65 -5.44
N SER A 241 38.27 31.57 -5.65
CA SER A 241 37.57 31.31 -6.91
C SER A 241 36.04 31.36 -6.74
N ARG A 242 35.35 31.89 -7.76
CA ARG A 242 33.88 31.90 -7.86
C ARG A 242 33.28 30.58 -8.34
N ALA A 243 34.10 29.59 -8.69
CA ALA A 243 33.65 28.29 -9.19
C ALA A 243 32.63 27.56 -8.29
N PRO A 244 32.74 27.58 -6.95
CA PRO A 244 31.74 26.95 -6.07
C PRO A 244 30.35 27.55 -6.20
N LEU A 245 30.26 28.85 -6.47
CA LEU A 245 28.99 29.57 -6.62
C LEU A 245 28.30 29.16 -7.94
N VAL A 246 29.05 29.05 -9.03
CA VAL A 246 28.53 28.54 -10.31
C VAL A 246 28.10 27.08 -10.19
N ALA A 247 28.90 26.24 -9.52
CA ALA A 247 28.55 24.85 -9.28
C ALA A 247 27.27 24.71 -8.45
N GLY A 248 27.09 25.55 -7.42
CA GLY A 248 25.85 25.61 -6.63
C GLY A 248 24.61 25.98 -7.45
N PHE A 249 24.74 26.95 -8.37
CA PHE A 249 23.65 27.30 -9.29
C PHE A 249 23.29 26.18 -10.27
N VAL A 250 24.30 25.55 -10.86
CA VAL A 250 24.09 24.40 -11.76
C VAL A 250 23.40 23.27 -11.01
N LEU A 251 23.79 23.03 -9.74
CA LEU A 251 23.15 22.04 -8.90
C LEU A 251 21.70 22.33 -8.59
N ALA A 252 21.39 23.56 -8.20
CA ALA A 252 20.01 23.97 -7.95
C ALA A 252 19.16 23.76 -9.21
N PHE A 253 19.67 24.10 -10.39
CA PHE A 253 18.98 23.88 -11.65
C PHE A 253 18.80 22.38 -11.98
N CYS A 254 19.83 21.56 -11.76
CA CYS A 254 19.72 20.11 -11.92
C CYS A 254 18.71 19.51 -10.93
N LEU A 255 18.62 20.05 -9.72
CA LEU A 255 17.65 19.62 -8.71
C LEU A 255 16.22 19.95 -9.11
N ASP A 256 15.97 21.13 -9.67
CA ASP A 256 14.66 21.50 -10.21
C ASP A 256 14.23 20.57 -11.35
N LEU A 257 15.15 20.21 -12.25
CA LEU A 257 14.87 19.25 -13.32
C LEU A 257 14.61 17.84 -12.79
N LEU A 258 15.36 17.40 -11.79
CA LEU A 258 15.11 16.12 -11.12
C LEU A 258 13.72 16.13 -10.48
N ARG A 259 13.35 17.22 -9.79
CA ARG A 259 12.05 17.37 -9.11
C ARG A 259 10.85 17.23 -10.05
N GLN A 260 11.00 17.58 -11.33
CA GLN A 260 9.94 17.36 -12.33
C GLN A 260 9.74 15.89 -12.69
N ARG A 261 10.79 15.05 -12.61
CA ARG A 261 10.75 13.61 -12.92
C ARG A 261 10.49 12.73 -11.68
N VAL A 262 10.72 13.30 -10.50
CA VAL A 262 10.58 12.65 -9.20
C VAL A 262 9.21 11.95 -9.01
N PRO A 263 8.04 12.52 -9.36
CA PRO A 263 6.75 11.85 -9.09
C PRO A 263 6.59 10.47 -9.73
N ALA A 264 7.04 10.30 -10.99
CA ALA A 264 6.94 9.02 -11.69
C ALA A 264 7.92 7.97 -11.12
N ILE A 265 9.13 8.41 -10.76
CA ILE A 265 10.14 7.55 -10.14
C ILE A 265 9.71 7.15 -8.74
N GLU A 266 9.20 8.09 -7.94
CA GLU A 266 8.66 7.85 -6.61
C GLU A 266 7.53 6.83 -6.61
N ARG A 267 6.57 6.99 -7.53
CA ARG A 267 5.48 6.02 -7.66
C ARG A 267 6.01 4.62 -7.99
N ARG A 268 6.96 4.50 -8.91
CA ARG A 268 7.55 3.20 -9.25
C ARG A 268 8.35 2.60 -8.09
N LEU A 269 9.07 3.41 -7.33
CA LEU A 269 9.76 2.98 -6.12
C LEU A 269 8.78 2.54 -5.03
N ALA A 270 7.64 3.21 -4.91
CA ALA A 270 6.57 2.82 -4.00
C ALA A 270 5.92 1.49 -4.40
N GLU A 271 5.63 1.27 -5.68
CA GLU A 271 5.16 -0.03 -6.21
C GLU A 271 6.10 -1.18 -5.85
N LEU A 272 7.40 -1.00 -6.12
CA LEU A 272 8.41 -2.01 -5.80
C LEU A 272 8.58 -2.20 -4.29
N HIS A 273 8.41 -1.13 -3.50
CA HIS A 273 8.46 -1.23 -2.05
C HIS A 273 7.28 -2.02 -1.50
N VAL A 274 6.06 -1.74 -1.96
CA VAL A 274 4.85 -2.46 -1.56
C VAL A 274 4.99 -3.94 -1.92
N GLN A 275 5.49 -4.24 -3.12
CA GLN A 275 5.80 -5.62 -3.54
C GLN A 275 6.79 -6.30 -2.58
N ALA A 276 7.90 -5.64 -2.24
CA ALA A 276 8.86 -6.18 -1.28
C ALA A 276 8.27 -6.42 0.12
N ILE A 277 7.32 -5.57 0.58
CA ILE A 277 6.61 -5.79 1.86
C ILE A 277 5.75 -7.05 1.77
N ILE A 278 5.01 -7.22 0.68
CA ILE A 278 4.14 -8.37 0.43
C ILE A 278 4.93 -9.68 0.40
N ASP A 279 6.09 -9.65 -0.26
CA ASP A 279 6.96 -10.81 -0.43
C ASP A 279 7.76 -11.13 0.84
N GLY A 280 7.61 -10.35 1.92
CA GLY A 280 8.34 -10.52 3.17
C GLY A 280 9.83 -10.17 3.06
N GLU A 281 10.26 -9.53 1.98
CA GLU A 281 11.66 -9.15 1.75
C GLU A 281 12.09 -7.93 2.59
N VAL A 282 11.15 -7.26 3.25
CA VAL A 282 11.45 -6.14 4.13
C VAL A 282 11.90 -6.65 5.48
N SER A 283 13.22 -6.79 5.62
CA SER A 283 13.82 -7.06 6.93
C SER A 283 13.57 -5.87 7.88
N PRO A 284 13.08 -6.11 9.11
CA PRO A 284 13.01 -5.08 10.11
C PRO A 284 14.42 -4.54 10.34
N TRP A 285 14.57 -3.22 10.25
CA TRP A 285 15.84 -2.55 10.50
C TRP A 285 16.49 -3.08 11.78
N SER A 286 17.80 -3.30 11.73
CA SER A 286 18.53 -3.85 12.86
C SER A 286 18.21 -3.05 14.14
N PRO A 287 18.15 -3.67 15.33
CA PRO A 287 17.80 -2.96 16.56
C PRO A 287 18.67 -1.72 16.83
N GLY A 288 19.90 -1.69 16.29
CA GLY A 288 20.79 -0.53 16.32
C GLY A 288 20.24 0.66 15.55
N TRP A 289 19.69 0.43 14.36
CA TRP A 289 19.05 1.44 13.53
C TRP A 289 17.86 2.12 14.20
N ARG A 290 17.00 1.33 14.84
CA ARG A 290 15.87 1.86 15.59
C ARG A 290 16.36 2.83 16.68
N ARG A 291 17.43 2.50 17.40
CA ARG A 291 18.03 3.40 18.42
C ARG A 291 18.64 4.65 17.83
N VAL A 292 19.38 4.56 16.70
CA VAL A 292 19.98 5.74 16.05
C VAL A 292 18.89 6.69 15.56
N ARG A 293 17.84 6.17 14.93
CA ARG A 293 16.69 6.96 14.49
C ARG A 293 15.99 7.63 15.67
N GLN A 294 15.73 6.89 16.75
CA GLN A 294 15.15 7.45 17.98
C GLN A 294 16.03 8.56 18.57
N ALA A 295 17.36 8.38 18.60
CA ALA A 295 18.28 9.39 19.08
C ALA A 295 18.29 10.65 18.21
N ALA A 296 18.34 10.49 16.88
CA ALA A 296 18.26 11.60 15.94
C ALA A 296 16.92 12.35 16.05
N PHE A 297 15.82 11.63 16.19
CA PHE A 297 14.49 12.23 16.33
C PHE A 297 14.35 13.03 17.63
N ARG A 298 14.84 12.48 18.75
CA ARG A 298 14.91 13.18 20.04
C ARG A 298 15.77 14.45 19.98
N LEU A 299 16.88 14.41 19.24
CA LEU A 299 17.73 15.60 19.03
C LEU A 299 17.01 16.72 18.27
N TRP A 300 16.06 16.38 17.41
CA TRP A 300 15.33 17.33 16.57
C TRP A 300 14.01 17.78 17.19
N GLY A 301 13.68 17.31 18.40
CA GLY A 301 12.46 17.68 19.11
C GLY A 301 11.16 17.22 18.44
N GLY A 302 11.24 16.26 17.51
CA GLY A 302 10.06 15.70 16.89
C GLY A 302 9.37 14.72 17.83
N GLU A 303 8.03 14.74 17.86
CA GLU A 303 7.22 13.68 18.46
C GLU A 303 7.26 12.46 17.52
N GLU A 304 7.77 11.32 18.01
CA GLU A 304 7.93 10.12 17.18
C GLU A 304 6.63 9.85 16.43
N ASP A 305 6.68 9.85 15.09
CA ASP A 305 5.57 9.38 14.30
C ASP A 305 5.49 7.86 14.51
N PRO A 306 4.51 7.34 15.28
CA PRO A 306 4.40 5.91 15.53
C PRO A 306 4.20 5.12 14.22
N ASN A 307 3.80 5.81 13.14
CA ASN A 307 3.57 5.23 11.82
C ASN A 307 4.81 5.28 10.92
N ALA A 308 5.98 5.60 11.48
CA ALA A 308 7.26 5.52 10.81
C ALA A 308 7.64 4.06 10.44
N GLY A 309 6.98 3.49 9.42
CA GLY A 309 7.18 2.14 8.95
C GLY A 309 8.64 1.83 8.54
N PRO A 310 9.01 0.53 8.47
CA PRO A 310 10.32 0.09 8.00
C PRO A 310 10.57 0.58 6.56
N MET A 311 11.82 0.93 6.24
CA MET A 311 12.20 1.22 4.86
C MET A 311 12.70 -0.06 4.20
N SER A 312 12.26 -0.33 2.98
CA SER A 312 12.87 -1.39 2.17
C SER A 312 14.32 -1.06 1.79
N PRO A 313 15.15 -2.07 1.52
CA PRO A 313 16.48 -1.89 0.92
C PRO A 313 16.44 -1.04 -0.35
N LEU A 314 15.35 -1.11 -1.12
CA LEU A 314 15.16 -0.30 -2.32
C LEU A 314 14.98 1.18 -2.00
N GLN A 315 14.16 1.54 -1.00
CA GLN A 315 14.03 2.93 -0.56
C GLN A 315 15.35 3.48 -0.02
N VAL A 316 16.07 2.67 0.77
CA VAL A 316 17.39 3.07 1.30
C VAL A 316 18.39 3.29 0.17
N SER A 317 18.48 2.36 -0.77
CA SER A 317 19.38 2.50 -1.92
C SER A 317 19.01 3.70 -2.81
N ALA A 318 17.72 3.95 -3.06
CA ALA A 318 17.27 5.14 -3.78
C ALA A 318 17.65 6.43 -3.05
N ALA A 319 17.40 6.51 -1.74
CA ALA A 319 17.81 7.65 -0.92
C ALA A 319 19.33 7.85 -0.91
N MET A 320 20.10 6.76 -0.86
CA MET A 320 21.56 6.78 -0.94
C MET A 320 22.07 7.24 -2.30
N VAL A 321 21.46 6.78 -3.39
CA VAL A 321 21.80 7.23 -4.76
C VAL A 321 21.54 8.72 -4.88
N VAL A 322 20.39 9.20 -4.40
CA VAL A 322 20.07 10.64 -4.39
C VAL A 322 21.11 11.40 -3.57
N ALA A 323 21.43 10.95 -2.35
CA ALA A 323 22.44 11.57 -1.52
C ALA A 323 23.84 11.59 -2.18
N LEU A 324 24.26 10.50 -2.81
CA LEU A 324 25.54 10.41 -3.53
C LEU A 324 25.58 11.35 -4.73
N LEU A 325 24.52 11.40 -5.53
CA LEU A 325 24.41 12.33 -6.66
C LEU A 325 24.48 13.79 -6.19
N LEU A 326 23.86 14.10 -5.05
CA LEU A 326 23.89 15.41 -4.42
C LEU A 326 25.26 15.79 -3.85
N LEU A 327 26.03 14.81 -3.37
CA LEU A 327 27.38 15.01 -2.82
C LEU A 327 28.48 15.03 -3.90
N LEU A 328 28.24 14.43 -5.06
CA LEU A 328 29.22 14.31 -6.16
C LEU A 328 29.86 15.64 -6.63
N PRO A 329 29.14 16.75 -6.76
CA PRO A 329 29.76 18.04 -7.10
C PRO A 329 30.68 18.57 -6.01
N TYR A 330 30.34 18.31 -4.74
CA TYR A 330 31.17 18.71 -3.61
C TYR A 330 32.47 17.91 -3.60
N THR A 331 32.39 16.59 -3.81
CA THR A 331 33.59 15.73 -3.88
C THR A 331 34.48 16.10 -5.07
N LEU A 332 33.91 16.37 -6.25
CA LEU A 332 34.65 16.84 -7.42
C LEU A 332 35.26 18.23 -7.22
N GLY A 333 34.55 19.13 -6.55
CA GLY A 333 35.03 20.47 -6.21
C GLY A 333 36.26 20.43 -5.30
N VAL A 334 36.21 19.60 -4.25
CA VAL A 334 37.36 19.43 -3.34
C VAL A 334 38.55 18.79 -4.06
N ALA A 335 38.31 17.75 -4.87
CA ALA A 335 39.37 17.09 -5.64
C ALA A 335 40.12 18.05 -6.57
N ARG A 336 39.40 18.95 -7.25
CA ARG A 336 40.01 19.96 -8.16
C ARG A 336 40.70 21.10 -7.42
N ALA A 337 40.18 21.53 -6.26
CA ALA A 337 40.69 22.69 -5.57
C ALA A 337 42.02 22.46 -4.82
N ARG A 338 42.57 21.22 -4.80
CA ARG A 338 43.69 20.82 -3.91
C ARG A 338 43.48 21.28 -2.46
N LEU A 339 42.22 21.42 -2.03
CA LEU A 339 41.87 21.79 -0.67
C LEU A 339 42.35 20.64 0.22
N ARG A 340 43.12 20.98 1.27
CA ARG A 340 43.67 20.00 2.21
C ARG A 340 42.56 19.05 2.67
N SER A 341 42.81 17.76 2.52
CA SER A 341 41.96 16.58 2.74
C SER A 341 41.03 16.58 3.97
N SER A 342 41.23 17.47 4.94
CA SER A 342 40.46 17.55 6.19
C SER A 342 38.94 17.68 6.02
N LEU A 343 38.44 18.55 5.13
CA LEU A 343 36.99 18.72 4.94
C LEU A 343 36.36 17.53 4.21
N LEU A 344 37.04 16.96 3.23
CA LEU A 344 36.56 15.77 2.54
C LEU A 344 36.71 14.52 3.41
N SER A 345 37.70 14.41 4.31
CA SER A 345 37.76 13.32 5.28
C SER A 345 36.69 13.43 6.35
N ILE A 346 36.26 14.65 6.71
CA ILE A 346 35.11 14.85 7.61
C ILE A 346 33.82 14.45 6.89
N TRP A 347 33.60 14.88 5.65
CA TRP A 347 32.39 14.51 4.91
C TRP A 347 32.37 13.04 4.47
N LEU A 348 33.49 12.48 4.04
CA LEU A 348 33.65 11.06 3.74
C LEU A 348 33.59 10.24 5.03
N GLY A 349 34.07 10.77 6.16
CA GLY A 349 33.91 10.17 7.48
C GLY A 349 32.46 10.17 7.93
N VAL A 350 31.72 11.27 7.73
CA VAL A 350 30.27 11.34 7.98
C VAL A 350 29.53 10.41 7.03
N ALA A 351 29.86 10.39 5.73
CA ALA A 351 29.26 9.50 4.76
C ALA A 351 29.60 8.02 5.01
N CYS A 352 30.82 7.69 5.44
CA CYS A 352 31.20 6.33 5.85
C CYS A 352 30.56 5.94 7.17
N VAL A 353 30.44 6.85 8.15
CA VAL A 353 29.72 6.58 9.40
C VAL A 353 28.25 6.36 9.08
N LEU A 354 27.65 7.18 8.20
CA LEU A 354 26.29 6.99 7.73
C LEU A 354 26.16 5.68 6.93
N ALA A 355 27.12 5.33 6.07
CA ALA A 355 27.08 4.11 5.25
C ALA A 355 27.37 2.82 6.04
N VAL A 356 28.29 2.84 7.01
CA VAL A 356 28.57 1.74 7.94
C VAL A 356 27.44 1.59 8.93
N GLN A 357 26.86 2.71 9.37
CA GLN A 357 25.59 2.63 10.07
C GLN A 357 24.57 2.01 9.11
N LEU A 358 24.43 2.43 7.84
CA LEU A 358 23.33 2.00 6.94
C LEU A 358 23.46 0.57 6.42
N GLY A 359 24.66 0.00 6.48
CA GLY A 359 24.97 -1.35 6.01
C GLY A 359 25.19 -2.40 7.10
N ALA A 360 25.06 -2.04 8.38
CA ALA A 360 25.15 -2.95 9.55
C ALA A 360 23.93 -2.74 10.48
#